data_AF-A0A935P4E1-F1
#
_entry.id   AF-A0A935P4E1-F1
#
_cell.length_a   1.000
_cell.length_b   1.000
_cell.length_c   1.000
_cell.angle_alpha   90.00
_cell.angle_beta   90.00
_cell.angle_gamma   90.00
#
_symmetry.space_group_name_H-M   'P 1'
#
loop_
_entity.id
_entity.type
_entity.pdbx_description
1 polymer ?
#
loop_
_entity_poly.entity_id
_entity_poly.type
_entity_poly.pdbx_seq_one_letter_code
_entity_poly.pdbx_strand_id
1 'polypeptide(L)' 'EAGGTGLGLSIVKHLMESMGGDVRLLPNQPTGCNFVLHLPRG' A
#
# COMPACT_ATOMS: atom_id res chain seq x y z
N GLU A 1 -9.43 22.27 -6.13
CA GLU A 1 -9.53 20.96 -5.46
C GLU A 1 -8.16 20.30 -5.49
N ALA A 2 -7.45 20.21 -4.36
CA ALA A 2 -6.16 19.53 -4.31
C ALA A 2 -6.37 18.04 -4.00
N GLY A 3 -7.20 17.39 -4.80
CA GLY A 3 -7.43 15.95 -4.73
C GLY A 3 -6.41 15.26 -5.61
N GLY A 4 -5.40 14.64 -4.99
CA GLY A 4 -4.44 13.82 -5.73
C GLY A 4 -5.18 12.82 -6.62
N THR A 5 -4.62 12.52 -7.79
CA THR A 5 -5.20 11.69 -8.86
C THR A 5 -5.51 10.23 -8.45
N GLY A 6 -5.37 9.86 -7.18
CA GLY A 6 -5.56 8.49 -6.68
C GLY A 6 -4.41 7.54 -7.06
N LEU A 7 -3.34 8.04 -7.67
CA LEU A 7 -2.28 7.21 -8.23
C LEU A 7 -1.32 6.60 -7.19
N GLY A 8 -1.22 7.19 -6.00
CA GLY A 8 -0.21 6.76 -5.01
C GLY A 8 -0.33 5.28 -4.64
N LEU A 9 -1.54 4.82 -4.27
CA LEU A 9 -1.74 3.43 -3.86
C LEU A 9 -1.76 2.45 -5.05
N SER A 10 -2.17 2.90 -6.24
CA SER A 10 -2.12 2.05 -7.44
C SER A 10 -0.69 1.77 -7.89
N ILE A 11 0.20 2.76 -7.81
CA ILE A 11 1.64 2.59 -8.05
C ILE A 11 2.23 1.59 -7.05
N VAL A 12 1.96 1.77 -5.75
CA VAL A 12 2.47 0.86 -4.71
C VAL A 12 2.00 -0.58 -4.94
N LYS A 13 0.71 -0.77 -5.23
CA LYS A 13 0.15 -2.10 -5.50
C LYS A 13 0.85 -2.77 -6.68
N HIS A 14 1.03 -2.05 -7.79
CA HIS A 14 1.67 -2.59 -8.99
C HIS A 14 3.13 -3.00 -8.74
N LEU A 15 3.89 -2.17 -8.02
CA LEU A 15 5.28 -2.49 -7.65
C LEU A 15 5.37 -3.72 -6.74
N MET A 16 4.51 -3.79 -5.73
CA MET A 16 4.48 -4.93 -4.81
C MET A 16 4.18 -6.23 -5.55
N GLU A 17 3.17 -6.22 -6.44
CA GLU A 17 2.83 -7.36 -7.28
C GLU A 17 3.98 -7.77 -8.21
N SER A 18 4.68 -6.81 -8.83
CA SER A 18 5.83 -7.12 -9.71
C SER A 18 7.01 -7.71 -8.94
N MET A 19 7.14 -7.40 -7.65
CA MET A 19 8.17 -7.94 -6.74
C MET A 19 7.74 -9.26 -6.08
N GLY A 20 6.57 -9.82 -6.44
CA GLY A 20 6.02 -11.03 -5.84
C GLY A 20 5.55 -10.86 -4.39
N GLY A 21 5.37 -9.62 -3.95
CA GLY A 21 4.87 -9.25 -2.63
C GLY A 21 3.43 -8.74 -2.65
N ASP A 22 2.99 -8.22 -1.51
CA ASP A 22 1.63 -7.70 -1.32
C ASP A 22 1.59 -6.45 -0.42
N VAL A 23 0.51 -5.68 -0.56
CA VAL A 23 0.19 -4.52 0.29
C VAL A 23 -1.17 -4.72 0.95
N ARG A 24 -1.27 -4.45 2.25
CA ARG A 24 -2.49 -4.58 3.05
C ARG A 24 -2.75 -3.34 3.88
N LEU A 25 -4.02 -3.00 4.08
CA LEU A 25 -4.43 -2.02 5.08
C LEU A 25 -4.88 -2.78 6.34
N LEU A 26 -4.25 -2.50 7.47
CA LEU A 26 -4.68 -3.04 8.76
C LEU A 26 -5.59 -2.04 9.50
N PRO A 27 -6.51 -2.54 10.34
CA PRO A 27 -7.23 -1.70 11.29
C PRO A 27 -6.24 -0.93 12.16
N ASN A 28 -6.53 0.35 12.40
CA ASN A 28 -5.73 1.20 13.28
C ASN A 28 -6.65 1.90 14.27
N GLN A 29 -6.27 1.89 15.55
CA GLN A 29 -7.00 2.51 16.64
C GLN A 29 -6.03 3.42 17.43
N PRO A 30 -6.43 4.65 17.80
CA PRO A 30 -7.73 5.28 17.54
C PRO A 30 -7.84 6.00 16.18
N THR A 31 -6.74 6.40 15.55
CA THR A 31 -6.76 7.25 14.34
C THR A 31 -5.60 7.00 13.39
N GLY A 32 -5.85 7.15 12.09
CA GLY A 32 -4.85 7.03 11.01
C GLY A 32 -4.97 5.72 10.24
N CYS A 33 -4.02 5.43 9.35
CA CYS A 33 -4.01 4.23 8.51
C CYS A 33 -2.70 3.44 8.69
N ASN A 34 -2.77 2.12 8.76
CA ASN A 34 -1.60 1.25 8.80
C ASN A 34 -1.49 0.43 7.51
N PHE A 35 -0.62 0.88 6.60
CA PHE A 35 -0.31 0.14 5.37
C PHE A 35 0.90 -0.77 5.60
N VAL A 36 0.72 -2.07 5.38
CA VAL A 36 1.74 -3.10 5.56
C VAL A 36 2.15 -3.63 4.20
N LEU A 37 3.46 -3.57 3.92
CA LEU A 37 4.08 -4.12 2.73
C LEU A 37 4.79 -5.42 3.12
N HIS A 38 4.54 -6.49 2.36
CA HIS A 38 5.21 -7.77 2.55
C HIS A 38 5.92 -8.17 1.26
N LEU A 39 7.24 -8.40 1.37
CA LEU A 39 8.08 -8.87 0.26
C LEU A 39 8.56 -10.29 0.55
N PRO A 40 8.60 -11.18 -0.45
CA PRO A 40 9.21 -12.49 -0.31
C PRO A 40 10.71 -12.35 -0.03
N ARG A 41 11.27 -13.33 0.68
CA ARG A 41 12.73 -13.46 0.81
C ARG A 41 13.29 -14.04 -0.48
N GLY A 42 14.42 -13.49 -0.94
CA GLY A 42 15.20 -14.06 -2.04
C GLY A 42 15.85 -15.39 -1.68
#